data_AF-A0A928ETY9-F1
#
_entry.id   AF-A0A928ETY9-F1
#
_cell.length_a   1.000
_cell.length_b   1.000
_cell.length_c   1.000
_cell.angle_alpha   90.00
_cell.angle_beta   90.00
_cell.angle_gamma   90.00
#
_symmetry.space_group_name_H-M   'P 1'
#
loop_
_entity.id
_entity.type
_entity.pdbx_description
1 polymer ?
#
loop_
_entity_poly.entity_id
_entity_poly.type
_entity_poly.pdbx_seq_one_letter_code
_entity_poly.pdbx_strand_id
1 'polypeptide(L)'
;MKKRCLLIALSVLFCLNVGLLPAMANDLDLDVSLGVGDLIDDPEEPDGPLPYDLNKDGSVDVNDTLLLIRYVIGEHTADDPTPFDINGDGIADVLDAIALLKHIFDPGL
;
A
#
# COMPACT_ATOMS: atom_id res chain seq x y z
N MET A 1 26.84 18.78 42.74
CA MET A 1 26.30 19.46 41.53
C MET A 1 27.41 19.57 40.50
N LYS A 2 27.26 19.05 39.26
CA LYS A 2 28.07 19.37 38.05
C LYS A 2 27.79 18.49 36.80
N LYS A 3 27.00 17.40 36.90
CA LYS A 3 26.70 16.51 35.75
C LYS A 3 25.55 16.97 34.82
N ARG A 4 24.82 18.04 35.14
CA ARG A 4 23.66 18.50 34.34
C ARG A 4 24.00 19.44 33.17
N CYS A 5 25.18 20.06 33.13
CA CYS A 5 25.54 20.97 32.03
C CYS A 5 25.93 20.25 30.72
N LEU A 6 26.44 19.02 30.78
CA LEU A 6 26.98 18.35 29.59
C LEU A 6 25.90 17.92 28.59
N LEU A 7 24.69 17.56 29.07
CA LEU A 7 23.58 17.15 28.21
C LEU A 7 23.07 18.28 27.29
N ILE A 8 23.15 19.53 27.75
CA ILE A 8 22.67 20.70 27.01
C ILE A 8 23.58 20.99 25.80
N ALA A 9 24.87 20.69 25.91
CA ALA A 9 25.81 20.87 24.79
C ALA A 9 25.59 19.84 23.66
N LEU A 10 25.15 18.61 24.01
CA LEU A 10 24.96 17.55 23.02
C LEU A 10 23.66 17.70 22.22
N SER A 11 22.60 18.27 22.81
CA SER A 11 21.33 18.50 22.09
C SER A 11 21.43 19.58 21.02
N VAL A 12 22.25 20.62 21.23
CA VAL A 12 22.44 21.72 20.27
C VAL A 12 23.16 21.25 19.00
N LEU A 13 23.99 20.21 19.08
CA LEU A 13 24.74 19.68 17.94
C LEU A 13 23.86 18.89 16.96
N PHE A 14 22.70 18.37 17.39
CA PHE A 14 21.74 17.69 16.50
C PHE A 14 20.89 18.68 15.69
N CYS A 15 20.67 19.90 16.20
CA CYS A 15 19.72 20.85 15.62
C CYS A 15 20.27 21.72 14.46
N LEU A 16 21.53 21.56 14.05
CA LEU A 16 22.21 22.49 13.12
C LEU A 16 22.67 21.88 11.80
N ASN A 17 22.46 20.58 11.53
CA ASN A 17 22.96 19.92 10.32
C ASN A 17 21.87 19.27 9.48
N VAL A 18 21.05 20.13 8.86
CA VAL A 18 20.09 19.86 7.76
C VAL A 18 18.84 19.04 8.17
N GLY A 19 17.60 19.51 8.00
CA GLY A 19 17.10 20.75 7.38
C GLY A 19 15.95 20.47 6.40
N LEU A 20 15.01 21.44 6.31
CA LEU A 20 13.81 21.46 5.45
C LEU A 20 12.70 20.46 5.88
N LEU A 21 11.42 20.83 6.06
CA LEU A 21 10.76 22.13 6.30
C LEU A 21 9.35 21.87 6.91
N PRO A 22 8.93 22.51 8.03
CA PRO A 22 7.53 22.53 8.41
C PRO A 22 6.87 23.82 7.91
N ALA A 23 6.00 23.71 6.90
CA ALA A 23 5.23 24.84 6.36
C ALA A 23 3.75 24.67 6.68
N MET A 24 3.35 25.07 7.89
CA MET A 24 1.95 25.34 8.19
C MET A 24 1.59 26.73 7.66
N ALA A 25 0.89 26.76 6.53
CA ALA A 25 0.30 27.97 5.95
C ALA A 25 -1.21 27.77 5.79
N ASN A 26 -1.91 27.65 6.92
CA ASN A 26 -3.32 28.03 6.96
C ASN A 26 -3.37 29.55 6.97
N ASP A 27 -3.38 30.17 5.80
CA ASP A 27 -3.97 31.50 5.62
C ASP A 27 -5.04 31.39 4.52
N LEU A 28 -6.25 31.82 4.87
CA LEU A 28 -7.48 31.52 4.14
C LEU A 28 -7.90 32.72 3.30
N ASP A 29 -7.21 32.93 2.17
CA ASP A 29 -7.61 33.93 1.19
C ASP A 29 -8.63 33.35 0.20
N LEU A 30 -9.80 33.98 0.16
CA LEU A 30 -11.02 33.51 -0.50
C LEU A 30 -11.25 34.21 -1.85
N ASP A 31 -11.59 33.41 -2.87
CA ASP A 31 -12.22 33.76 -4.16
C ASP A 31 -11.46 34.64 -5.17
N VAL A 32 -11.01 34.01 -6.27
CA VAL A 32 -11.42 34.43 -7.63
C VAL A 32 -11.77 33.19 -8.47
N SER A 33 -13.05 33.02 -8.77
CA SER A 33 -13.55 32.08 -9.78
C SER A 33 -12.95 32.30 -11.19
N LEU A 34 -12.18 31.32 -11.69
CA LEU A 34 -11.94 31.07 -13.12
C LEU A 34 -12.12 29.59 -13.42
N GLY A 35 -13.32 29.20 -13.86
CA GLY A 35 -13.65 27.82 -14.15
C GLY A 35 -12.99 27.30 -15.43
N VAL A 36 -11.96 26.46 -15.26
CA VAL A 36 -11.59 25.31 -16.12
C VAL A 36 -10.62 24.44 -15.31
N GLY A 37 -11.09 23.30 -14.79
CA GLY A 37 -10.28 22.42 -13.93
C GLY A 37 -10.99 21.12 -13.51
N ASP A 38 -12.32 21.18 -13.31
CA ASP A 38 -13.18 20.03 -12.95
C ASP A 38 -13.42 19.04 -14.11
N LEU A 39 -12.34 18.61 -14.78
CA LEU A 39 -12.32 17.56 -15.81
C LEU A 39 -11.11 16.63 -15.70
N ILE A 40 -10.38 16.68 -14.58
CA ILE A 40 -9.68 15.49 -14.11
C ILE A 40 -10.67 14.79 -13.18
N ASP A 41 -11.57 14.03 -13.80
CA ASP A 41 -12.15 12.85 -13.17
C ASP A 41 -10.95 11.92 -12.89
N ASP A 42 -10.29 12.13 -11.75
CA ASP A 42 -9.33 11.17 -11.21
C ASP A 42 -10.15 9.89 -11.05
N PRO A 43 -9.83 8.81 -11.79
CA PRO A 43 -10.71 7.65 -11.87
C PRO A 43 -10.94 7.15 -10.46
N GLU A 44 -12.20 7.16 -10.04
CA GLU A 44 -12.64 6.76 -8.71
C GLU A 44 -12.19 5.31 -8.49
N GLU A 45 -11.00 5.17 -7.86
CA GLU A 45 -10.38 3.88 -7.55
C GLU A 45 -11.45 3.03 -6.88
N PRO A 46 -11.77 1.83 -7.40
CA PRO A 46 -12.97 1.11 -7.02
C PRO A 46 -13.01 0.94 -5.50
N ASP A 47 -14.00 1.57 -4.87
CA ASP A 47 -14.02 1.93 -3.44
C ASP A 47 -14.38 0.72 -2.53
N GLY A 48 -13.76 -0.43 -2.82
CA GLY A 48 -13.94 -1.71 -2.17
C GLY A 48 -12.84 -2.70 -2.59
N PRO A 49 -12.49 -3.69 -1.74
CA PRO A 49 -11.41 -4.63 -2.03
C PRO A 49 -11.70 -5.40 -3.32
N LEU A 50 -10.79 -5.26 -4.30
CA LEU A 50 -10.86 -6.02 -5.55
C LEU A 50 -10.75 -7.52 -5.23
N PRO A 51 -11.69 -8.36 -5.71
CA PRO A 51 -11.59 -9.79 -5.50
C PRO A 51 -10.36 -10.32 -6.24
N TYR A 52 -9.56 -11.12 -5.53
CA TYR A 52 -8.30 -11.71 -5.99
C TYR A 52 -7.10 -10.75 -6.14
N ASP A 53 -7.25 -9.47 -5.81
CA ASP A 53 -6.11 -8.58 -5.52
C ASP A 53 -5.57 -8.96 -4.12
N LEU A 54 -4.47 -9.72 -4.12
CA LEU A 54 -3.85 -10.25 -2.92
C LEU A 54 -2.77 -9.30 -2.39
N ASN A 55 -2.08 -8.58 -3.28
CA ASN A 55 -1.01 -7.65 -2.90
C ASN A 55 -1.51 -6.25 -2.50
N LYS A 56 -2.76 -5.91 -2.85
CA LYS A 56 -3.46 -4.63 -2.68
C LYS A 56 -2.84 -3.48 -3.47
N ASP A 57 -2.41 -3.75 -4.70
CA ASP A 57 -1.86 -2.76 -5.64
C ASP A 57 -2.90 -2.15 -6.60
N GLY A 58 -4.15 -2.62 -6.54
CA GLY A 58 -5.24 -2.13 -7.40
C GLY A 58 -5.38 -2.90 -8.72
N SER A 59 -4.55 -3.92 -8.96
CA SER A 59 -4.65 -4.83 -10.10
C SER A 59 -4.94 -6.26 -9.66
N VAL A 60 -5.38 -7.10 -10.61
CA VAL A 60 -5.47 -8.56 -10.43
C VAL A 60 -4.60 -9.20 -11.50
N ASP A 61 -3.39 -9.62 -11.14
CA ASP A 61 -2.40 -10.09 -12.10
C ASP A 61 -1.49 -11.24 -11.59
N VAL A 62 -0.40 -11.51 -12.31
CA VAL A 62 0.52 -12.61 -12.02
C VAL A 62 1.27 -12.41 -10.68
N ASN A 63 1.36 -11.19 -10.16
CA ASN A 63 1.97 -10.88 -8.86
C ASN A 63 1.13 -11.42 -7.70
N ASP A 64 -0.20 -11.40 -7.81
CA ASP A 64 -1.12 -12.04 -6.86
C ASP A 64 -0.92 -13.55 -6.86
N THR A 65 -0.85 -14.13 -8.06
CA THR A 65 -0.56 -15.57 -8.24
C THR A 65 0.78 -15.94 -7.60
N LEU A 66 1.79 -15.06 -7.70
CA LEU A 66 3.11 -15.27 -7.11
C LEU A 66 3.09 -15.22 -5.57
N LEU A 67 2.26 -14.37 -4.95
CA LEU A 67 2.04 -14.38 -3.50
C LEU A 67 1.46 -15.71 -3.03
N LEU A 68 0.46 -16.23 -3.73
CA LEU A 68 -0.17 -17.51 -3.40
C LEU A 68 0.85 -18.66 -3.49
N ILE A 69 1.66 -18.69 -4.56
CA ILE A 69 2.75 -19.68 -4.70
C ILE A 69 3.75 -19.57 -3.55
N ARG A 70 4.21 -18.37 -3.19
CA ARG A 70 5.13 -18.14 -2.06
C ARG A 70 4.54 -18.64 -0.74
N TYR A 71 3.25 -18.38 -0.51
CA TYR A 71 2.59 -18.88 0.68
C TYR A 71 2.64 -20.41 0.76
N VAL A 72 2.25 -21.10 -0.32
CA VAL A 72 2.15 -22.56 -0.38
C VAL A 72 3.50 -23.26 -0.23
N ILE A 73 4.60 -22.66 -0.70
CA ILE A 73 5.96 -23.18 -0.48
C ILE A 73 6.55 -22.81 0.90
N GLY A 74 5.83 -22.05 1.72
CA GLY A 74 6.28 -21.62 3.05
C GLY A 74 7.22 -20.41 3.04
N GLU A 75 7.32 -19.68 1.92
CA GLU A 75 8.05 -18.41 1.80
C GLU A 75 7.15 -17.21 2.13
N HIS A 76 6.42 -17.29 3.24
CA HIS A 76 5.57 -16.21 3.75
C HIS A 76 5.94 -15.77 5.16
N THR A 77 5.67 -14.50 5.47
CA THR A 77 5.78 -13.92 6.81
C THR A 77 4.45 -13.97 7.56
N ALA A 78 4.46 -13.67 8.87
CA ALA A 78 3.23 -13.58 9.66
C ALA A 78 2.39 -12.33 9.35
N ASP A 79 2.96 -11.36 8.62
CA ASP A 79 2.30 -10.12 8.20
C ASP A 79 1.73 -10.24 6.77
N ASP A 80 2.04 -11.33 6.05
CA ASP A 80 1.55 -11.58 4.69
C ASP A 80 0.05 -11.96 4.72
N PRO A 81 -0.73 -11.58 3.69
CA PRO A 81 -2.14 -11.95 3.61
C PRO A 81 -2.30 -13.48 3.57
N THR A 82 -3.22 -14.00 4.37
CA THR A 82 -3.65 -15.40 4.29
C THR A 82 -4.17 -15.70 2.88
N PRO A 83 -3.75 -16.80 2.22
CA PRO A 83 -4.25 -17.15 0.91
C PRO A 83 -5.74 -17.49 1.00
N PHE A 84 -6.41 -17.36 -0.13
CA PHE A 84 -7.80 -17.74 -0.27
C PHE A 84 -7.89 -19.10 -0.97
N ASP A 85 -8.87 -19.89 -0.56
CA ASP A 85 -9.40 -21.00 -1.34
C ASP A 85 -10.17 -20.40 -2.52
N ILE A 86 -9.48 -20.24 -3.65
CA ILE A 86 -9.99 -19.62 -4.88
C ILE A 86 -10.79 -20.64 -5.68
N ASN A 87 -10.43 -21.91 -5.58
CA ASN A 87 -11.08 -22.98 -6.34
C ASN A 87 -12.34 -23.56 -5.65
N GLY A 88 -12.48 -23.38 -4.33
CA GLY A 88 -13.63 -23.76 -3.52
C GLY A 88 -13.59 -25.20 -2.96
N ASP A 89 -12.42 -25.85 -2.91
CA ASP A 89 -12.27 -27.23 -2.41
C ASP A 89 -11.98 -27.35 -0.91
N GLY A 90 -11.73 -26.23 -0.23
CA GLY A 90 -11.44 -26.13 1.19
C GLY A 90 -9.97 -26.26 1.57
N ILE A 91 -9.04 -26.30 0.61
CA ILE A 91 -7.59 -26.42 0.82
C ILE A 91 -6.86 -25.31 0.06
N ALA A 92 -6.19 -24.41 0.78
CA ALA A 92 -5.33 -23.40 0.16
C ALA A 92 -4.02 -24.03 -0.35
N ASP A 93 -3.93 -24.32 -1.66
CA ASP A 93 -2.75 -24.92 -2.28
C ASP A 93 -2.41 -24.39 -3.71
N VAL A 94 -1.57 -25.10 -4.46
CA VAL A 94 -1.13 -24.70 -5.82
C VAL A 94 -2.30 -24.66 -6.81
N LEU A 95 -3.38 -25.41 -6.57
CA LEU A 95 -4.58 -25.42 -7.40
C LEU A 95 -5.30 -24.06 -7.38
N ASP A 96 -5.23 -23.31 -6.29
CA ASP A 96 -5.76 -21.94 -6.20
C ASP A 96 -4.96 -20.95 -7.05
N ALA A 97 -3.62 -21.07 -7.04
CA ALA A 97 -2.77 -20.29 -7.93
C ALA A 97 -3.09 -20.60 -9.41
N ILE A 98 -3.40 -21.85 -9.74
CA ILE A 98 -3.84 -22.24 -11.09
C ILE A 98 -5.26 -21.71 -11.39
N ALA A 99 -6.17 -21.67 -10.42
CA ALA A 99 -7.51 -21.10 -10.58
C ALA A 99 -7.45 -19.58 -10.83
N LEU A 100 -6.66 -18.85 -10.04
CA LEU A 100 -6.42 -17.42 -10.23
C LEU A 100 -5.80 -17.14 -11.61
N LEU A 101 -4.78 -17.90 -12.01
CA LEU A 101 -4.13 -17.73 -13.30
C LEU A 101 -5.08 -17.96 -14.49
N LYS A 102 -6.05 -18.87 -14.35
CA LYS A 102 -7.13 -19.03 -15.34
C LYS A 102 -8.03 -17.79 -15.37
N HIS A 103 -8.45 -17.28 -14.22
CA HIS A 103 -9.28 -16.07 -14.13
C HIS A 103 -8.60 -14.84 -14.76
N ILE A 104 -7.28 -14.71 -14.63
CA ILE A 104 -6.49 -13.63 -15.24
C ILE A 104 -6.42 -13.75 -16.78
N PHE A 105 -6.23 -14.95 -17.33
CA PHE A 105 -6.07 -15.15 -18.77
C PHE A 105 -7.40 -15.39 -19.53
N ASP A 106 -8.39 -15.95 -18.87
CA ASP A 106 -9.74 -16.22 -19.41
C ASP A 106 -10.78 -16.04 -18.30
N PRO A 107 -11.23 -14.79 -18.03
CA PRO A 107 -12.25 -14.49 -17.02
C PRO A 107 -13.66 -15.01 -17.38
N GLY A 108 -13.80 -15.80 -18.46
CA GLY A 108 -15.06 -16.41 -18.90
C GLY A 108 -15.24 -17.89 -18.52
N LEU A 109 -14.31 -18.49 -17.76
CA LEU A 109 -14.27 -19.91 -17.37
C LEU A 109 -14.47 -20.15 -15.87
#